data_AF-A0A8S3B0H8-F1
#
_entry.id   AF-A0A8S3B0H8-F1
#
_cell.length_a   1.000
_cell.length_b   1.000
_cell.length_c   1.000
_cell.angle_alpha   90.00
_cell.angle_beta   90.00
_cell.angle_gamma   90.00
#
_symmetry.space_group_name_H-M   'P 1'
#
loop_
_entity.id
_entity.type
_entity.pdbx_description
1 polymer ?
#
loop_
_entity_poly.entity_id
_entity_poly.type
_entity_poly.pdbx_seq_one_letter_code
_entity_poly.pdbx_strand_id
1 'polypeptide(L)' 'PDVEEQEGKRQQQEEQKKIDEAETLNEDEQYEKDQLLQQGFCNWTKRDFNQFIKANEKYGRDDLDAICRDVEGKTPDEVM' A
#
# COMPACT_ATOMS: atom_id res chain seq x y z
N PRO A 1 -31.55 -23.41 15.18
CA PRO A 1 -30.99 -22.42 14.23
C PRO A 1 -29.67 -22.94 13.69
N ASP A 2 -29.40 -22.75 12.40
CA ASP A 2 -28.18 -23.22 11.76
C ASP A 2 -26.97 -22.41 12.28
N VAL A 3 -25.86 -23.07 12.57
CA VAL A 3 -24.68 -22.45 13.22
C VAL A 3 -24.05 -21.41 12.28
N GLU A 4 -24.07 -21.68 10.97
CA GLU A 4 -23.58 -20.76 9.94
C GLU A 4 -24.41 -19.46 9.87
N GLU A 5 -25.74 -19.56 10.04
CA GLU A 5 -26.62 -18.40 10.04
C GLU A 5 -26.39 -17.51 11.27
N GLN A 6 -26.08 -18.12 12.42
CA GLN A 6 -25.74 -17.38 13.65
C GLN A 6 -24.38 -16.69 13.52
N GLU A 7 -23.40 -17.36 12.90
CA GLU A 7 -22.07 -16.78 12.69
C GLU A 7 -22.09 -15.61 11.71
N GLY A 8 -22.83 -15.72 10.60
CA GLY A 8 -23.03 -14.62 9.66
C GLY A 8 -23.69 -13.39 10.31
N LYS A 9 -24.72 -13.60 11.15
CA LYS A 9 -25.36 -12.51 11.91
C LYS A 9 -24.41 -11.88 12.92
N ARG A 10 -23.57 -12.68 13.59
CA ARG A 10 -22.55 -12.19 14.51
C ARG A 10 -21.51 -11.34 13.80
N GLN A 11 -20.98 -11.79 12.67
CA GLN A 11 -20.04 -11.02 11.85
C GLN A 11 -20.66 -9.70 11.37
N GLN A 12 -21.91 -9.74 10.90
CA GLN A 12 -22.63 -8.54 10.49
C GLN A 12 -22.77 -7.54 11.65
N GLN A 13 -23.14 -8.00 12.84
CA GLN A 13 -23.27 -7.14 14.02
C GLN A 13 -21.92 -6.58 14.47
N GLU A 14 -20.85 -7.37 14.41
CA GLU A 14 -19.49 -6.93 14.74
C GLU A 14 -18.99 -5.85 13.77
N GLU A 15 -19.19 -6.02 12.46
CA GLU A 15 -18.83 -4.98 11.48
C GLU A 15 -19.69 -3.73 11.62
N GLN A 16 -21.00 -3.88 11.88
CA GLN A 16 -21.87 -2.73 12.11
C GLN A 16 -21.45 -1.94 13.35
N LYS A 17 -21.04 -2.64 14.42
CA LYS A 17 -20.54 -2.01 15.63
C LYS A 17 -19.30 -1.14 15.36
N LYS A 18 -18.37 -1.58 14.50
CA LYS A 18 -17.20 -0.77 14.10
C LYS A 18 -17.60 0.51 13.38
N ILE A 19 -18.67 0.48 12.59
CA ILE A 19 -19.22 1.67 11.91
C ILE A 19 -19.86 2.61 12.93
N ASP A 20 -20.68 2.06 13.83
CA ASP A 20 -21.42 2.83 14.84
C ASP A 20 -20.49 3.52 15.85
N GLU A 21 -19.35 2.89 16.16
CA GLU A 21 -18.31 3.40 17.08
C GLU A 21 -17.21 4.21 16.37
N ALA A 22 -17.29 4.41 15.05
CA ALA A 22 -16.27 5.15 14.32
C ALA A 22 -16.31 6.66 14.63
N GLU A 23 -15.15 7.23 14.91
CA GLU A 23 -14.97 8.67 15.13
C GLU A 23 -14.11 9.28 14.01
N THR A 24 -14.23 10.59 13.81
CA THR A 24 -13.33 11.32 12.92
C THR A 24 -11.95 11.42 13.55
N LEU A 25 -10.90 11.34 12.72
CA LEU A 25 -9.53 11.52 13.20
C LEU A 25 -9.37 12.86 13.92
N ASN A 26 -8.75 12.83 15.09
CA ASN A 26 -8.37 14.02 15.84
C ASN A 26 -7.15 14.72 15.19
N GLU A 27 -6.75 15.88 15.72
CA GLU A 27 -5.67 16.70 15.13
C GLU A 27 -4.33 15.96 15.08
N ASP A 28 -3.98 15.22 16.15
CA ASP A 28 -2.73 14.45 16.22
C ASP A 28 -2.74 13.30 15.21
N GLU A 29 -3.88 12.60 15.08
CA GLU A 29 -4.05 11.51 14.13
C GLU A 29 -4.04 12.00 12.67
N GLN A 30 -4.58 13.19 12.39
CA GLN A 30 -4.51 13.79 11.06
C GLN A 30 -3.07 14.19 10.71
N TYR A 31 -2.33 14.75 11.67
CA TYR A 31 -0.92 15.05 11.49
C TYR A 31 -0.10 13.77 11.25
N GLU A 32 -0.32 12.73 12.06
CA GLU A 32 0.34 11.44 11.90
C GLU A 32 0.02 10.82 10.54
N LYS A 33 -1.25 10.85 10.11
CA LYS A 33 -1.67 10.41 8.78
C LYS A 33 -0.89 11.13 7.68
N ASP A 34 -0.76 12.45 7.75
CA ASP A 34 -0.02 13.22 6.74
C ASP A 34 1.48 12.87 6.73
N GLN A 35 2.08 12.60 7.90
CA GLN A 35 3.45 12.08 7.99
C GLN A 35 3.58 10.68 7.38
N LEU A 36 2.64 9.78 7.66
CA LEU A 36 2.65 8.41 7.13
C LEU A 36 2.44 8.38 5.61
N LEU A 37 1.62 9.28 5.06
CA LEU A 37 1.42 9.41 3.61
C LEU A 37 2.72 9.76 2.87
N GLN A 38 3.67 10.42 3.53
CA GLN A 38 4.98 10.78 2.96
C GLN A 38 6.02 9.66 3.07
N GLN A 39 5.79 8.65 3.92
CA GLN A 39 6.74 7.54 4.14
C GLN A 39 6.61 6.42 3.09
N GLY A 40 5.60 6.50 2.22
CA GLY A 40 5.42 5.56 1.11
C GLY A 40 6.13 6.00 -0.16
N PHE A 41 6.18 5.08 -1.14
CA PHE A 41 6.63 5.38 -2.50
C PHE A 41 5.54 6.12 -3.29
N CYS A 42 5.19 7.34 -2.86
CA CYS A 42 4.08 8.13 -3.43
C CYS A 42 4.27 8.49 -4.92
N ASN A 43 5.52 8.52 -5.40
CA ASN A 43 5.86 8.79 -6.79
C ASN A 43 5.90 7.53 -7.68
N TRP A 44 5.64 6.34 -7.12
CA TRP A 44 5.64 5.09 -7.88
C TRP A 44 4.25 4.75 -8.39
N THR A 45 4.13 4.67 -9.70
CA THR A 45 2.91 4.17 -10.34
C THR A 45 2.95 2.64 -10.46
N LYS A 46 1.78 2.02 -10.71
CA LYS A 46 1.71 0.58 -11.04
C LYS A 46 2.58 0.22 -12.27
N ARG A 47 2.77 1.15 -13.21
CA ARG A 47 3.64 0.93 -14.38
C ARG A 47 5.10 0.83 -13.96
N ASP A 48 5.55 1.76 -13.12
CA ASP A 48 6.93 1.83 -12.62
C ASP A 48 7.27 0.54 -11.88
N PHE A 49 6.37 0.07 -11.01
CA PHE A 49 6.52 -1.20 -10.31
C PHE A 49 6.67 -2.39 -11.28
N ASN A 50 5.81 -2.47 -12.30
CA ASN A 50 5.89 -3.55 -13.29
C ASN A 50 7.16 -3.50 -14.14
N GLN A 51 7.66 -2.30 -14.46
CA GLN A 51 8.93 -2.12 -15.17
C GLN A 51 10.10 -2.53 -14.29
N PHE A 52 10.11 -2.14 -13.02
CA PHE A 52 11.13 -2.53 -12.05
C PHE A 52 11.26 -4.04 -11.93
N ILE A 53 10.15 -4.78 -11.78
CA ILE A 53 10.18 -6.25 -11.69
C ILE A 53 10.76 -6.88 -12.97
N LYS A 54 10.36 -6.40 -14.15
CA LYS A 54 10.89 -6.91 -15.43
C LYS A 54 12.37 -6.59 -15.62
N ALA A 55 12.82 -5.43 -15.17
CA ALA A 55 14.22 -5.05 -15.25
C ALA A 55 15.07 -5.89 -14.28
N ASN A 56 14.57 -6.17 -13.07
CA ASN A 56 15.21 -7.11 -12.13
C ASN A 56 15.32 -8.52 -12.73
N GLU A 57 14.30 -9.01 -13.43
CA GLU A 57 14.34 -10.30 -14.15
C GLU A 57 15.38 -10.30 -15.26
N LYS A 58 15.52 -9.19 -16.00
CA LYS A 58 16.38 -9.07 -17.18
C LYS A 58 17.86 -8.90 -16.84
N TYR A 59 18.19 -8.10 -15.84
CA TYR A 59 19.56 -7.71 -15.51
C TYR A 59 20.08 -8.34 -14.21
N GLY A 60 19.18 -8.88 -13.38
CA GLY A 60 19.50 -9.28 -12.01
C GLY A 60 19.38 -8.08 -11.06
N ARG A 61 18.98 -8.36 -9.81
CA ARG A 61 18.65 -7.31 -8.81
C ARG A 61 19.82 -6.41 -8.42
N ASP A 62 21.06 -6.84 -8.67
CA ASP A 62 22.26 -6.12 -8.28
C ASP A 62 22.69 -5.10 -9.35
N ASP A 63 22.15 -5.17 -10.57
CA ASP A 63 22.42 -4.23 -11.67
C ASP A 63 21.46 -3.04 -11.65
N LEU A 64 21.58 -2.23 -10.60
CA LEU A 64 20.71 -1.07 -10.35
C LEU A 64 20.78 -0.04 -11.47
N ASP A 65 21.96 0.20 -12.06
CA ASP A 65 22.13 1.15 -13.17
C ASP A 65 21.29 0.75 -14.40
N ALA A 66 21.27 -0.55 -14.75
CA ALA A 66 20.43 -1.05 -15.83
C ALA A 66 18.94 -1.00 -15.49
N ILE A 67 18.58 -1.28 -14.23
CA ILE A 67 17.18 -1.21 -13.76
C ILE A 67 16.65 0.23 -13.82
N CYS A 68 17.41 1.20 -13.33
CA CYS A 68 16.99 2.62 -13.32
C CYS A 68 16.80 3.18 -14.73
N ARG A 69 17.60 2.72 -15.69
CA ARG A 69 17.48 3.13 -17.09
C ARG A 69 16.17 2.66 -17.72
N ASP A 70 15.67 1.49 -17.34
CA ASP A 70 14.43 0.90 -17.89
C ASP A 70 13.17 1.34 -17.12
N VAL A 71 13.30 1.86 -15.89
CA VAL A 71 12.21 2.47 -15.13
C VAL A 71 12.18 3.98 -15.42
N GLU A 72 11.50 4.34 -16.51
CA GLU A 72 11.44 5.73 -17.00
C GLU A 72 10.94 6.71 -15.93
N GLY A 73 11.76 7.71 -15.59
CA GLY A 73 11.41 8.77 -14.65
C GLY A 73 11.66 8.44 -13.18
N LYS A 74 12.43 7.40 -12.87
CA LYS A 74 13.01 7.16 -11.54
C LYS A 74 14.53 7.33 -11.57
N THR A 75 15.07 7.99 -10.56
CA THR A 75 16.51 8.16 -10.36
C THR A 75 17.11 6.94 -9.66
N PRO A 76 18.44 6.72 -9.75
CA PRO A 76 19.11 5.66 -9.00
C PRO A 76 18.81 5.65 -7.50
N ASP A 77 18.69 6.84 -6.90
CA ASP A 77 18.35 6.99 -5.48
C ASP A 77 16.89 6.59 -5.16
N GLU A 78 15.98 6.57 -6.14
CA GLU A 78 14.58 6.15 -5.96
C GLU A 78 14.37 4.65 -6.18
N VAL A 79 15.39 3.94 -6.69
CA VAL A 79 15.35 2.52 -7.03
C VAL A 79 16.22 1.67 -6.08
N MET A 80 17.16 2.29 -5.36
CA MET A 80 17.86 1.71 -4.20
C MET A 80 16.91 1.41 -3.04
#